data_AF-A0A1L7XQM1-F1
#
_entry.id   AF-A0A1L7XQM1-F1
#
_cell.length_a   1.000
_cell.length_b   1.000
_cell.length_c   1.000
_cell.angle_alpha   90.00
_cell.angle_beta   90.00
_cell.angle_gamma   90.00
#
_symmetry.space_group_name_H-M   'P 1'
#
loop_
_entity.id
_entity.type
_entity.pdbx_description
1 polymer ?
#
loop_
_entity_poly.entity_id
_entity_poly.type
_entity_poly.pdbx_seq_one_letter_code
_entity_poly.pdbx_strand_id
1 'polypeptide(L)'
;MATTNNDAIYTKLDNLFQTIDGLTSNSTTEELEAFGAFFSENCTTYLQSMREFDEPSIGRQATINALRNGLKQQHVVERRILSLAIATDGLTAFSEMRNRLHVLGQTLDPFFETAVVVFNNEGFITEFKLYSCRSHIVEIVQEQTGKGPYAEVPATRGRLDGKASCCQ
;
A
#
# COMPACT_ATOMS: atom_id res chain seq x y z
N MET A 1 -14.59 -6.82 28.81
CA MET A 1 -13.14 -6.63 29.05
C MET A 1 -12.41 -6.98 27.76
N ALA A 2 -12.05 -5.97 26.96
CA ALA A 2 -11.29 -6.11 25.70
C ALA A 2 -10.54 -4.80 25.34
N THR A 3 -10.38 -3.88 26.30
CA THR A 3 -9.77 -2.57 26.07
C THR A 3 -8.24 -2.61 26.01
N THR A 4 -7.61 -3.67 26.53
CA THR A 4 -6.15 -3.76 26.66
C THR A 4 -5.41 -4.19 25.38
N ASN A 5 -6.09 -4.69 24.34
CA ASN A 5 -5.42 -5.15 23.11
C ASN A 5 -5.44 -4.09 21.98
N ASN A 6 -6.50 -3.27 21.93
CA ASN A 6 -6.67 -2.30 20.85
C ASN A 6 -5.60 -1.21 20.88
N ASP A 7 -5.27 -0.67 22.06
CA ASP A 7 -4.23 0.36 22.22
C ASP A 7 -2.84 -0.18 21.79
N ALA A 8 -2.58 -1.47 22.04
CA ALA A 8 -1.34 -2.11 21.61
C ALA A 8 -1.27 -2.26 20.08
N ILE A 9 -2.38 -2.63 19.42
CA ILE A 9 -2.44 -2.70 17.95
C ILE A 9 -2.30 -1.32 17.33
N TYR A 10 -2.98 -0.30 17.88
CA TYR A 10 -2.86 1.08 17.41
C TYR A 10 -1.43 1.59 17.52
N THR A 11 -0.77 1.34 18.65
CA THR A 11 0.64 1.69 18.83
C THR A 11 1.55 0.98 17.83
N LYS A 12 1.30 -0.32 17.56
CA LYS A 12 2.07 -1.08 16.57
C LYS A 12 1.90 -0.54 15.15
N LEU A 13 0.68 -0.15 14.78
CA LEU A 13 0.40 0.46 13.48
C LEU A 13 1.01 1.85 13.34
N ASP A 14 0.94 2.68 14.37
CA ASP A 14 1.59 3.98 14.39
C ASP A 14 3.11 3.83 14.21
N ASN A 15 3.74 2.92 14.97
CA ASN A 15 5.16 2.61 14.82
C ASN A 15 5.51 2.09 13.42
N LEU A 16 4.67 1.23 12.83
CA LEU A 16 4.84 0.74 11.46
C LEU A 16 4.79 1.90 10.47
N PHE A 17 3.79 2.78 10.56
CA PHE A 17 3.63 3.90 9.65
C PHE A 17 4.77 4.91 9.79
N GLN A 18 5.17 5.26 11.01
CA GLN A 18 6.33 6.10 11.25
C GLN A 18 7.62 5.50 10.66
N THR A 19 7.80 4.18 10.79
CA THR A 19 8.92 3.49 10.16
C THR A 19 8.87 3.62 8.65
N ILE A 20 7.71 3.36 8.02
CA ILE A 20 7.53 3.47 6.55
C ILE A 20 7.77 4.90 6.06
N ASP A 21 7.22 5.88 6.76
CA ASP A 21 7.26 7.29 6.37
C ASP A 21 8.68 7.88 6.49
N GLY A 22 9.55 7.27 7.32
CA GLY A 22 10.97 7.60 7.39
C GLY A 22 11.84 6.99 6.28
N LEU A 23 11.31 6.03 5.49
CA LEU A 23 12.08 5.33 4.47
C LEU A 23 12.06 6.05 3.12
N THR A 24 13.19 5.96 2.43
CA THR A 24 13.39 6.53 1.07
C THR A 24 14.08 5.52 0.16
N SER A 25 14.27 5.87 -1.12
CA SER A 25 15.02 5.04 -2.07
C SER A 25 16.47 4.76 -1.65
N ASN A 26 17.02 5.57 -0.73
CA ASN A 26 18.40 5.51 -0.27
C ASN A 26 18.52 4.89 1.13
N SER A 27 17.42 4.41 1.71
CA SER A 27 17.43 3.81 3.04
C SER A 27 18.34 2.57 3.10
N THR A 28 18.99 2.39 4.25
CA THR A 28 19.95 1.32 4.46
C THR A 28 19.26 -0.04 4.60
N THR A 29 20.04 -1.12 4.59
CA THR A 29 19.50 -2.46 4.83
C THR A 29 18.91 -2.57 6.24
N GLU A 30 19.57 -1.99 7.23
CA GLU A 30 19.15 -2.03 8.64
C GLU A 30 17.82 -1.27 8.85
N GLU A 31 17.64 -0.12 8.20
CA GLU A 31 16.37 0.63 8.24
C GLU A 31 15.22 -0.18 7.61
N LEU A 32 15.50 -0.89 6.52
CA LEU A 32 14.52 -1.76 5.87
C LEU A 32 14.23 -3.04 6.66
N GLU A 33 15.22 -3.57 7.40
CA GLU A 33 15.03 -4.68 8.33
C GLU A 33 14.18 -4.27 9.54
N ALA A 34 14.30 -3.02 10.02
CA ALA A 34 13.42 -2.48 11.06
C ALA A 34 11.95 -2.47 10.61
N PHE A 35 11.68 -2.15 9.34
CA PHE A 35 10.36 -2.34 8.75
C PHE A 35 9.95 -3.82 8.69
N GLY A 36 10.86 -4.72 8.29
CA GLY A 36 10.59 -6.15 8.26
C GLY A 36 10.26 -6.76 9.63
N ALA A 37 10.76 -6.17 10.72
CA ALA A 37 10.56 -6.66 12.09
C ALA A 37 9.10 -6.64 12.57
N PHE A 38 8.23 -5.85 11.91
CA PHE A 38 6.79 -5.84 12.20
C PHE A 38 6.07 -7.10 11.67
N PHE A 39 6.68 -7.82 10.73
CA PHE A 39 6.05 -8.90 10.00
C PHE A 39 6.47 -10.29 10.50
N SER A 40 5.53 -11.22 10.46
CA SER A 40 5.81 -12.64 10.67
C SER A 40 6.68 -13.18 9.54
N GLU A 41 7.38 -14.29 9.78
CA GLU A 41 8.30 -14.87 8.79
C GLU A 41 7.59 -15.23 7.47
N ASN A 42 6.34 -15.72 7.57
CA ASN A 42 5.50 -16.19 6.46
C ASN A 42 4.35 -15.21 6.13
N CYS A 43 4.52 -13.91 6.35
CA CYS A 43 3.49 -12.91 6.06
C CYS A 43 3.13 -12.84 4.57
N THR A 44 1.92 -12.37 4.25
CA THR A 44 1.51 -12.07 2.87
C THR A 44 1.20 -10.58 2.74
N THR A 45 1.83 -9.88 1.78
CA THR A 45 1.64 -8.44 1.63
C THR A 45 1.30 -8.02 0.21
N TYR A 46 0.47 -6.98 0.11
CA TYR A 46 -0.03 -6.37 -1.12
C TYR A 46 0.23 -4.86 -1.04
N LEU A 47 1.48 -4.47 -1.26
CA LEU A 47 1.96 -3.09 -1.11
C LEU A 47 1.56 -2.20 -2.29
N GLN A 48 1.26 -2.79 -3.45
CA GLN A 48 0.81 -2.07 -4.65
C GLN A 48 -0.66 -2.25 -4.95
N SER A 49 -1.45 -2.52 -3.92
CA SER A 49 -2.89 -2.68 -4.01
C SER A 49 -3.35 -3.83 -4.89
N MET A 50 -4.61 -3.80 -5.34
CA MET A 50 -5.29 -4.88 -6.07
C MET A 50 -4.60 -5.29 -7.39
N ARG A 51 -3.56 -4.57 -7.83
CA ARG A 51 -2.71 -5.00 -8.94
C ARG A 51 -1.80 -6.18 -8.60
N GLU A 52 -1.48 -6.36 -7.33
CA GLU A 52 -0.70 -7.51 -6.82
C GLU A 52 -1.61 -8.65 -6.37
N PHE A 53 -2.90 -8.65 -6.75
CA PHE A 53 -3.83 -9.71 -6.31
C PHE A 53 -3.32 -11.12 -6.67
N ASP A 54 -2.79 -11.28 -7.88
CA ASP A 54 -2.26 -12.56 -8.36
C ASP A 54 -0.80 -12.81 -7.94
N GLU A 55 -0.07 -11.76 -7.54
CA GLU A 55 1.37 -11.82 -7.24
C GLU A 55 1.72 -11.07 -5.94
N PRO A 56 1.19 -11.51 -4.77
CA PRO A 56 1.56 -10.91 -3.50
C PRO A 56 3.01 -11.21 -3.13
N SER A 57 3.55 -10.39 -2.23
CA SER A 57 4.84 -10.66 -1.60
C SER A 57 4.66 -11.66 -0.46
N ILE A 58 5.29 -12.84 -0.59
CA ILE A 58 5.22 -13.92 0.41
C ILE A 58 6.50 -13.96 1.23
N GLY A 59 6.34 -13.79 2.53
CA GLY A 59 7.39 -13.79 3.53
C GLY A 59 8.01 -12.41 3.79
N ARG A 60 8.71 -12.30 4.92
CA ARG A 60 9.32 -11.04 5.39
C ARG A 60 10.28 -10.44 4.35
N GLN A 61 11.19 -11.25 3.79
CA GLN A 61 12.19 -10.75 2.86
C GLN A 61 11.57 -10.27 1.54
N ALA A 62 10.55 -10.96 1.03
CA ALA A 62 9.84 -10.52 -0.16
C ALA A 62 9.14 -9.18 0.08
N THR A 63 8.52 -9.02 1.26
CA THR A 63 7.87 -7.77 1.68
C THR A 63 8.87 -6.61 1.75
N ILE A 64 10.06 -6.83 2.34
CA ILE A 64 11.15 -5.83 2.34
C ILE A 64 11.56 -5.45 0.92
N ASN A 65 11.77 -6.45 0.06
CA ASN A 65 12.19 -6.22 -1.33
C ASN A 65 11.13 -5.45 -2.12
N ALA A 66 9.85 -5.75 -1.92
CA ALA A 66 8.73 -5.06 -2.54
C ALA A 66 8.66 -3.60 -2.09
N LEU A 67 8.81 -3.33 -0.79
CA LEU A 67 8.88 -1.95 -0.28
C LEU A 67 10.07 -1.21 -0.90
N ARG A 68 11.28 -1.79 -0.86
CA ARG A 68 12.49 -1.21 -1.46
C ARG A 68 12.29 -0.86 -2.94
N ASN A 69 11.61 -1.72 -3.69
CA ASN A 69 11.31 -1.46 -5.10
C ASN A 69 10.28 -0.34 -5.27
N GLY A 70 9.24 -0.29 -4.43
CA GLY A 70 8.26 0.78 -4.40
C GLY A 70 8.90 2.15 -4.10
N LEU A 71 9.83 2.20 -3.15
CA LEU A 71 10.54 3.42 -2.73
C LEU A 71 11.37 4.08 -3.84
N LYS A 72 11.75 3.33 -4.89
CA LYS A 72 12.42 3.89 -6.08
C LYS A 72 11.49 4.76 -6.92
N GLN A 73 10.18 4.54 -6.82
CA GLN A 73 9.18 5.27 -7.60
C GLN A 73 8.46 6.30 -6.75
N GLN A 74 8.11 5.93 -5.52
CA GLN A 74 7.30 6.75 -4.64
C GLN A 74 7.66 6.59 -3.17
N HIS A 75 7.45 7.65 -2.39
CA HIS A 75 7.42 7.58 -0.93
C HIS A 75 6.36 8.52 -0.36
N VAL A 76 5.97 8.25 0.88
CA VAL A 76 5.04 9.10 1.63
C VAL A 76 5.83 10.26 2.20
N VAL A 77 5.35 11.48 1.96
CA VAL A 77 5.91 12.72 2.52
C VAL A 77 5.16 13.10 3.79
N GLU A 78 3.85 12.87 3.80
CA GLU A 78 2.98 13.12 4.94
C GLU A 78 1.85 12.09 4.93
N ARG A 79 1.58 11.50 6.09
CA ARG A 79 0.47 10.58 6.31
C ARG A 79 -0.51 11.18 7.32
N ARG A 80 -1.79 11.22 6.94
CA ARG A 80 -2.86 11.60 7.86
C ARG A 80 -3.84 10.45 8.00
N ILE A 81 -3.91 9.87 9.20
CA ILE A 81 -4.94 8.88 9.54
C ILE A 81 -6.29 9.59 9.66
N LEU A 82 -7.26 9.16 8.87
CA LEU A 82 -8.63 9.68 8.88
C LEU A 82 -9.52 8.87 9.83
N SER A 83 -9.37 7.55 9.80
CA SER A 83 -10.09 6.62 10.67
C SER A 83 -9.23 5.39 10.94
N LEU A 84 -9.46 4.79 12.11
CA LEU A 84 -8.78 3.58 12.55
C LEU A 84 -9.78 2.73 13.34
N ALA A 85 -9.89 1.45 12.99
CA ALA A 85 -10.82 0.51 13.61
C ALA A 85 -10.21 -0.88 13.77
N ILE A 86 -10.62 -1.59 14.81
CA ILE A 86 -10.29 -3.01 15.04
C ILE A 86 -11.55 -3.85 14.83
N ALA A 87 -11.42 -4.97 14.12
CA ALA A 87 -12.49 -5.92 13.92
C ALA A 87 -12.85 -6.66 15.23
N THR A 88 -13.97 -7.39 15.21
CA THR A 88 -14.43 -8.14 16.38
C THR A 88 -13.51 -9.29 16.79
N ASP A 89 -12.60 -9.72 15.90
CA ASP A 89 -11.58 -10.73 16.20
C ASP A 89 -10.46 -10.18 17.10
N GLY A 90 -10.36 -8.86 17.27
CA GLY A 90 -9.30 -8.20 18.04
C GLY A 90 -7.90 -8.32 17.42
N LEU A 91 -7.80 -8.75 16.16
CA LEU A 91 -6.54 -9.03 15.45
C LEU A 91 -6.48 -8.37 14.07
N THR A 92 -7.61 -7.95 13.51
CA THR A 92 -7.68 -7.26 12.22
C THR A 92 -7.90 -5.78 12.43
N ALA A 93 -7.07 -4.94 11.82
CA ALA A 93 -7.15 -3.50 11.87
C ALA A 93 -7.40 -2.90 10.48
N PHE A 94 -8.18 -1.82 10.44
CA PHE A 94 -8.48 -1.03 9.25
C PHE A 94 -8.03 0.41 9.50
N SER A 95 -7.23 0.96 8.61
CA SER A 95 -6.75 2.35 8.69
C SER A 95 -7.05 3.08 7.39
N GLU A 96 -7.91 4.08 7.42
CA GLU A 96 -8.13 4.98 6.28
C GLU A 96 -7.20 6.18 6.39
N MET A 97 -6.56 6.51 5.28
CA MET A 97 -5.46 7.46 5.26
C MET A 97 -5.61 8.43 4.09
N ARG A 98 -5.27 9.69 4.35
CA ARG A 98 -5.01 10.70 3.33
C ARG A 98 -3.52 11.00 3.35
N ASN A 99 -2.84 10.62 2.30
CA ASN A 99 -1.40 10.77 2.17
C ASN A 99 -1.06 11.89 1.18
N ARG A 100 0.08 12.52 1.40
CA ARG A 100 0.81 13.27 0.39
C ARG A 100 2.00 12.42 -0.05
N LEU A 101 2.07 12.10 -1.33
CA LEU A 101 3.17 11.31 -1.90
C LEU A 101 4.10 12.18 -2.72
N HIS A 102 5.35 11.74 -2.81
CA HIS A 102 6.28 12.15 -3.84
C HIS A 102 6.47 10.97 -4.79
N VAL A 103 6.18 11.17 -6.07
CA VAL A 103 6.28 10.15 -7.13
C VAL A 103 7.17 10.69 -8.24
N LEU A 104 8.38 10.13 -8.40
CA LEU A 104 9.36 10.51 -9.43
C LEU A 104 9.52 12.02 -9.68
N GLY A 105 9.66 12.83 -8.63
CA GLY A 105 9.81 14.29 -8.76
C GLY A 105 8.50 15.10 -8.62
N GLN A 106 7.33 14.44 -8.70
CA GLN A 106 6.03 15.11 -8.61
C GLN A 106 5.33 14.89 -7.28
N THR A 107 4.62 15.92 -6.80
CA THR A 107 3.77 15.80 -5.61
C THR A 107 2.38 15.30 -6.00
N LEU A 108 1.89 14.28 -5.30
CA LEU A 108 0.50 13.80 -5.40
C LEU A 108 -0.20 14.01 -4.04
N ASP A 109 -1.12 14.97 -3.99
CA ASP A 109 -1.96 15.27 -2.81
C ASP A 109 -3.35 15.75 -3.28
N PRO A 110 -4.44 15.11 -2.84
CA PRO A 110 -4.48 13.98 -1.91
C PRO A 110 -4.27 12.62 -2.59
N PHE A 111 -3.63 11.69 -1.89
CA PHE A 111 -3.66 10.26 -2.20
C PHE A 111 -4.39 9.49 -1.09
N PHE A 112 -5.58 8.97 -1.40
CA PHE A 112 -6.35 8.18 -0.44
C PHE A 112 -5.95 6.70 -0.49
N GLU A 113 -5.76 6.13 0.68
CA GLU A 113 -5.35 4.74 0.85
C GLU A 113 -6.00 4.13 2.09
N THR A 114 -6.36 2.85 2.03
CA THR A 114 -6.83 2.08 3.18
C THR A 114 -5.90 0.91 3.43
N ALA A 115 -5.37 0.77 4.65
CA ALA A 115 -4.63 -0.40 5.05
C ALA A 115 -5.55 -1.38 5.78
N VAL A 116 -5.47 -2.66 5.41
CA VAL A 116 -6.04 -3.78 6.17
C VAL A 116 -4.88 -4.63 6.68
N VAL A 117 -4.79 -4.77 8.00
CA VAL A 117 -3.66 -5.39 8.67
C VAL A 117 -4.15 -6.48 9.61
N VAL A 118 -3.66 -7.71 9.41
CA VAL A 118 -4.00 -8.86 10.26
C VAL A 118 -2.78 -9.23 11.08
N PHE A 119 -2.97 -9.34 12.39
CA PHE A 119 -1.94 -9.73 13.35
C PHE A 119 -2.13 -11.18 13.82
N ASN A 120 -1.04 -11.87 14.17
CA ASN A 120 -1.11 -13.10 14.96
C ASN A 120 -1.21 -12.79 16.47
N ASN A 121 -1.34 -13.82 17.30
CA ASN A 121 -1.42 -13.67 18.76
C ASN A 121 -0.14 -13.15 19.42
N GLU A 122 1.00 -13.22 18.73
CA GLU A 122 2.28 -12.62 19.15
C GLU A 122 2.37 -11.14 18.73
N GLY A 123 1.40 -10.69 17.94
CA GLY A 123 1.26 -9.35 17.40
C GLY A 123 2.26 -9.02 16.30
N PHE A 124 2.70 -10.02 15.53
CA PHE A 124 3.33 -9.85 14.23
C PHE A 124 2.29 -9.79 13.13
N ILE A 125 2.56 -9.01 12.09
CA ILE A 125 1.67 -8.88 10.93
C ILE A 125 1.78 -10.15 10.08
N THR A 126 0.66 -10.84 9.88
CA THR A 126 0.54 -12.00 8.98
C THR A 126 -0.01 -11.62 7.62
N GLU A 127 -0.83 -10.56 7.55
CA GLU A 127 -1.36 -10.06 6.29
C GLU A 127 -1.38 -8.53 6.28
N PHE A 128 -0.94 -7.92 5.17
CA PHE A 128 -0.94 -6.47 5.01
C PHE A 128 -1.38 -6.08 3.60
N LYS A 129 -2.53 -5.42 3.49
CA LYS A 129 -3.13 -5.02 2.22
C LYS A 129 -3.32 -3.52 2.16
N LEU A 130 -2.81 -2.89 1.11
CA LEU A 130 -3.09 -1.48 0.81
C LEU A 130 -4.16 -1.38 -0.28
N TYR A 131 -5.18 -0.56 -0.10
CA TYR A 131 -6.23 -0.32 -1.07
C TYR A 131 -6.20 1.12 -1.52
N SER A 132 -5.99 1.37 -2.81
CA SER A 132 -5.94 2.72 -3.37
C SER A 132 -6.15 2.73 -4.88
N CYS A 133 -6.59 3.88 -5.40
CA CYS A 133 -6.64 4.11 -6.84
C CYS A 133 -5.25 4.52 -7.35
N ARG A 134 -4.50 3.56 -7.90
CA ARG A 134 -3.12 3.81 -8.39
C ARG A 134 -3.04 4.51 -9.75
N SER A 135 -4.17 4.89 -10.36
CA SER A 135 -4.19 5.50 -11.70
C SER A 135 -3.30 6.75 -11.80
N HIS A 136 -3.33 7.63 -10.80
CA HIS A 136 -2.51 8.86 -10.77
C HIS A 136 -1.01 8.56 -10.65
N ILE A 137 -0.62 7.60 -9.80
CA ILE A 137 0.78 7.15 -9.71
C ILE A 137 1.26 6.65 -11.07
N VAL A 138 0.44 5.84 -11.73
CA VAL A 138 0.77 5.23 -13.01
C VAL A 138 0.89 6.28 -14.12
N GLU A 139 0.01 7.29 -14.12
CA GLU A 139 0.07 8.42 -15.04
C GLU A 139 1.39 9.20 -14.89
N ILE A 140 1.75 9.55 -13.65
CA ILE A 140 3.03 10.22 -13.35
C ILE A 140 4.21 9.35 -13.80
N VAL A 141 4.22 8.05 -13.46
CA VAL A 141 5.30 7.15 -13.88
C VAL A 141 5.42 7.09 -15.39
N GLN A 142 4.30 7.01 -16.11
CA GLN A 142 4.30 6.99 -17.57
C GLN A 142 4.78 8.30 -18.18
N GLU A 143 4.35 9.44 -17.66
CA GLU A 143 4.81 10.76 -18.09
C GLU A 143 6.32 10.91 -17.91
N GLN A 144 6.85 10.48 -16.76
CA GLN A 144 8.26 10.64 -16.41
C GLN A 144 9.19 9.62 -17.08
N THR A 145 8.71 8.41 -17.38
CA THR A 145 9.57 7.31 -17.88
C THR A 145 9.27 6.88 -19.31
N GLY A 146 8.14 7.32 -19.88
CA GLY A 146 7.60 6.81 -21.14
C GLY A 146 7.10 5.36 -21.07
N LYS A 147 7.10 4.72 -19.89
CA LYS A 147 6.69 3.33 -19.69
C LYS A 147 5.46 3.29 -18.78
N GLY A 148 4.39 2.65 -19.24
CA GLY A 148 3.20 2.47 -18.42
C GLY A 148 2.17 1.56 -19.09
N PRO A 149 1.23 1.00 -18.31
CA PRO A 149 0.14 0.18 -18.83
C PRO A 149 -0.83 0.98 -19.71
N TYR A 150 -0.70 2.31 -19.76
CA TYR A 150 -1.45 3.19 -20.66
C TYR A 150 -0.59 3.74 -21.82
N ALA A 151 0.69 3.36 -21.94
CA ALA A 151 1.58 3.85 -23.00
C ALA A 151 1.20 3.27 -24.37
N GLU A 152 0.63 2.07 -24.37
CA GLU A 152 0.15 1.38 -25.57
C GLU A 152 -1.39 1.32 -25.64
N VAL A 153 -2.11 2.07 -24.81
CA VAL A 153 -3.58 2.03 -24.84
C VAL A 153 -4.07 2.83 -26.05
N PRO A 154 -4.64 2.17 -27.08
CA PRO A 154 -5.23 2.89 -28.20
C PRO A 154 -6.35 3.77 -27.66
N ALA A 155 -6.61 4.91 -28.32
CA ALA A 155 -7.67 5.86 -27.95
C ALA A 155 -9.11 5.26 -27.89
N THR A 156 -9.26 3.97 -28.20
CA THR A 156 -10.51 3.21 -28.26
C THR A 156 -10.76 2.30 -27.05
N ARG A 157 -9.86 2.21 -26.05
CA ARG A 157 -10.11 1.34 -24.88
C ARG A 157 -11.31 1.86 -24.07
N GLY A 158 -12.43 1.14 -24.17
CA GLY A 158 -13.72 1.51 -23.56
C GLY A 158 -14.72 2.18 -24.51
N ARG A 159 -14.33 2.52 -25.75
CA ARG A 159 -15.28 2.83 -26.82
C ARG A 159 -15.73 1.52 -27.45
N LEU A 160 -16.94 1.09 -27.11
CA LEU A 160 -17.67 0.16 -27.98
C LEU A 160 -17.99 0.94 -29.26
N ASP A 161 -17.08 0.91 -30.22
CA ASP A 161 -17.36 1.32 -31.60
C ASP A 161 -18.26 0.25 -32.21
N GLY A 162 -19.51 0.27 -31.79
CA GLY A 162 -20.52 -0.72 -32.12
C GLY A 162 -21.76 -0.39 -31.32
N LYS A 163 -22.73 0.23 -31.99
CA LYS A 163 -24.09 0.40 -31.45
C LYS A 163 -24.54 -0.93 -30.86
N ALA A 164 -24.59 -1.03 -29.54
CA ALA A 164 -25.38 -2.06 -28.89
C ALA A 164 -26.83 -1.78 -29.29
N SER A 165 -27.36 -2.53 -30.26
CA SER A 165 -28.79 -2.59 -30.50
C SER A 165 -29.42 -3.39 -29.35
N CYS A 166 -29.52 -2.77 -28.18
CA CYS A 166 -30.43 -3.23 -27.15
C CYS A 166 -31.78 -2.55 -27.42
N CYS A 167 -32.82 -3.37 -27.55
CA CYS A 167 -34.20 -3.09 -27.96
C CYS A 167 -34.47 -3.20 -29.48
N GLN A 168 -34.72 -4.43 -29.91
CA GLN A 168 -35.79 -4.73 -30.88
C GLN A 168 -36.81 -5.64 -30.19
#